data_AF-A0A0S7WPU3-F1
#
_entry.id   AF-A0A0S7WPU3-F1
#
_cell.length_a   1.000
_cell.length_b   1.000
_cell.length_c   1.000
_cell.angle_alpha   90.00
_cell.angle_beta   90.00
_cell.angle_gamma   90.00
#
_symmetry.space_group_name_H-M   'P 1'
#
loop_
_entity.id
_entity.type
_entity.pdbx_description
1 polymer ?
#
loop_
_entity_poly.entity_id
_entity_poly.type
_entity_poly.pdbx_seq_one_letter_code
_entity_poly.pdbx_strand_id
1 'polypeptide(L)'
;GIMALSVVTAYWKTLAILETIEFAKILVAYLLIIGLVNSERRMGAFVWIYLVLIGWTAGSSLWGFFSGANRGFAMGIDRARGLALAWGHPNSLAMTLLAAVPFLYLLIPVERRRPARLVLILIFALSLLTIMYTGSRAGMLGVLVAAVALWWRTGRRPAMFVGITVALLCAALLMPYQYQMRMVSILDYQQDPSSLGRIDSWISGLHMFLDRPLLGVGPGNFGIAHGLAYSSPWRPSWLEAHSIYIQLPAELGLVGLVWFAGILFVVARVNRKTRQMLVAGGNVWSWHYRLAVALDISLVVLLFTGLFGHNLYRPTYYFIAGMSVALAYIVRQVAAGGPASAQNSAQGMSNKRWEVT
;
A
#
# COMPACT_ATOMS: atom_id res chain seq x y z
N GLY A 1 -12.96 -11.08 -15.05
CA GLY A 1 -13.43 -12.47 -14.88
C GLY A 1 -14.40 -12.55 -13.71
N ILE A 2 -13.89 -12.72 -12.49
CA ILE A 2 -14.71 -13.00 -11.30
C ILE A 2 -15.68 -11.88 -10.95
N MET A 3 -15.22 -10.62 -10.99
CA MET A 3 -16.10 -9.49 -10.73
C MET A 3 -17.30 -9.48 -11.69
N ALA A 4 -17.08 -9.78 -12.98
CA ALA A 4 -18.15 -9.90 -13.97
C ALA A 4 -19.08 -11.08 -13.69
N LEU A 5 -18.58 -12.22 -13.20
CA LEU A 5 -19.43 -13.35 -12.77
C LEU A 5 -20.29 -12.96 -11.56
N SER A 6 -19.70 -12.23 -10.61
CA SER A 6 -20.38 -11.76 -9.40
C SER A 6 -21.45 -10.70 -9.67
N VAL A 7 -21.43 -10.02 -10.83
CA VAL A 7 -22.54 -9.14 -11.27
C VAL A 7 -23.88 -9.88 -11.33
N VAL A 8 -23.87 -11.19 -11.65
CA VAL A 8 -25.10 -12.00 -11.75
C VAL A 8 -25.84 -12.04 -10.43
N THR A 9 -25.09 -12.11 -9.32
CA THR A 9 -25.60 -12.15 -7.95
C THR A 9 -25.57 -10.79 -7.27
N ALA A 10 -25.45 -9.68 -8.03
CA ALA A 10 -25.40 -8.35 -7.44
C ALA A 10 -26.79 -7.87 -6.98
N TYR A 11 -26.88 -7.22 -5.81
CA TYR A 11 -28.09 -6.51 -5.38
C TYR A 11 -28.43 -5.35 -6.33
N TRP A 12 -27.42 -4.57 -6.70
CA TRP A 12 -27.50 -3.50 -7.67
C TRP A 12 -26.50 -3.76 -8.82
N LYS A 13 -27.04 -4.34 -9.90
CA LYS A 13 -26.26 -4.76 -11.07
C LYS A 13 -25.52 -3.60 -11.74
N THR A 14 -26.15 -2.43 -11.88
CA THR A 14 -25.52 -1.26 -12.49
C THR A 14 -24.28 -0.82 -11.72
N LEU A 15 -24.36 -0.75 -10.39
CA LEU A 15 -23.22 -0.42 -9.53
C LEU A 15 -22.10 -1.46 -9.68
N ALA A 16 -22.45 -2.75 -9.65
CA ALA A 16 -21.49 -3.84 -9.83
C ALA A 16 -20.76 -3.78 -11.19
N ILE A 17 -21.47 -3.41 -12.26
CA ILE A 17 -20.88 -3.22 -13.59
C ILE A 17 -19.91 -2.04 -13.58
N LEU A 18 -20.30 -0.90 -13.01
CA LEU A 18 -19.45 0.29 -12.93
C LEU A 18 -18.16 0.00 -12.14
N GLU A 19 -18.27 -0.67 -10.99
CA GLU A 19 -17.12 -1.08 -10.18
C GLU A 19 -16.22 -2.08 -10.91
N THR A 20 -16.81 -3.00 -11.67
CA THR A 20 -16.06 -3.91 -12.54
C THR A 20 -15.29 -3.17 -13.62
N ILE A 21 -15.87 -2.10 -14.20
CA ILE A 21 -15.21 -1.25 -15.21
C ILE A 21 -14.08 -0.43 -14.57
N GLU A 22 -14.31 0.19 -13.41
CA GLU A 22 -13.26 0.91 -12.69
C GLU A 22 -12.08 0.00 -12.34
N PHE A 23 -12.36 -1.22 -11.89
CA PHE A 23 -11.32 -2.20 -11.65
C PHE A 23 -10.60 -2.65 -12.92
N ALA A 24 -11.29 -2.77 -14.05
CA ALA A 24 -10.67 -3.09 -15.34
C ALA A 24 -9.62 -2.04 -15.75
N LYS A 25 -9.81 -0.76 -15.40
CA LYS A 25 -8.79 0.29 -15.62
C LYS A 25 -7.52 0.01 -14.82
N ILE A 26 -7.63 -0.54 -13.60
CA ILE A 26 -6.48 -0.93 -12.79
C ILE A 26 -5.74 -2.10 -13.44
N LEU A 27 -6.46 -3.06 -14.04
CA LEU A 27 -5.85 -4.14 -14.80
C LEU A 27 -5.07 -3.61 -16.02
N VAL A 28 -5.63 -2.64 -16.75
CA VAL A 28 -4.91 -1.97 -17.85
C VAL A 28 -3.64 -1.31 -17.32
N ALA A 29 -3.71 -0.59 -16.21
CA ALA A 29 -2.53 0.01 -15.59
C ALA A 29 -1.47 -1.04 -15.19
N TYR A 30 -1.89 -2.18 -14.64
CA TYR A 30 -1.00 -3.31 -14.37
C TYR A 30 -0.31 -3.82 -15.65
N LEU A 31 -1.08 -4.03 -16.73
CA LEU A 31 -0.53 -4.47 -18.03
C LEU A 31 0.45 -3.46 -18.61
N LEU A 32 0.17 -2.16 -18.47
CA LEU A 32 1.07 -1.09 -18.87
C LEU A 32 2.36 -1.09 -18.05
N ILE A 33 2.29 -1.33 -16.74
CA ILE A 33 3.50 -1.43 -15.91
C ILE A 33 4.38 -2.57 -16.41
N ILE A 34 3.84 -3.78 -16.57
CA ILE A 34 4.65 -4.94 -17.00
C ILE A 34 5.16 -4.80 -18.45
N GLY A 35 4.41 -4.13 -19.33
CA GLY A 35 4.79 -3.93 -20.73
C GLY A 35 5.81 -2.80 -20.94
N LEU A 36 5.67 -1.70 -20.20
CA LEU A 36 6.51 -0.52 -20.37
C LEU A 36 7.76 -0.56 -19.48
N VAL A 37 7.66 -1.07 -18.26
CA VAL A 37 8.74 -1.10 -17.27
C VAL A 37 9.62 -2.35 -17.49
N ASN A 38 10.36 -2.35 -18.59
CA ASN A 38 11.11 -3.50 -19.06
C ASN A 38 12.65 -3.34 -19.02
N SER A 39 13.15 -2.27 -18.41
CA SER A 39 14.60 -2.02 -18.25
C SER A 39 14.89 -1.36 -16.90
N GLU A 40 16.14 -1.46 -16.42
CA GLU A 40 16.56 -0.84 -15.15
C GLU A 40 16.27 0.65 -15.10
N ARG A 41 16.54 1.37 -16.20
CA ARG A 41 16.27 2.82 -16.31
C ARG A 41 14.78 3.12 -16.17
N ARG A 42 13.91 2.34 -16.83
CA ARG A 42 12.46 2.53 -16.76
C ARG A 42 11.90 2.15 -15.40
N MET A 43 12.43 1.11 -14.75
CA MET A 43 12.07 0.77 -13.38
C MET A 43 12.47 1.88 -12.40
N GLY A 44 13.70 2.39 -12.51
CA GLY A 44 14.15 3.52 -11.72
C GLY A 44 13.26 4.74 -11.91
N ALA A 45 12.94 5.09 -13.15
CA ALA A 45 12.03 6.20 -13.47
C ALA A 45 10.62 5.98 -12.89
N PHE A 46 10.05 4.78 -13.03
CA PHE A 46 8.72 4.45 -12.50
C PHE A 46 8.68 4.57 -10.97
N VAL A 47 9.68 4.02 -10.27
CA VAL A 47 9.81 4.14 -8.81
C VAL A 47 9.95 5.60 -8.41
N TRP A 48 10.75 6.39 -9.13
CA TRP A 48 10.88 7.82 -8.85
C TRP A 48 9.57 8.59 -9.04
N ILE A 49 8.85 8.36 -10.14
CA ILE A 49 7.53 8.96 -10.38
C ILE A 49 6.57 8.60 -9.25
N TYR A 50 6.49 7.31 -8.89
CA TYR A 50 5.67 6.85 -7.78
C TYR A 50 6.01 7.58 -6.47
N LEU A 51 7.29 7.67 -6.10
CA LEU A 51 7.72 8.33 -4.87
C LEU A 51 7.48 9.84 -4.88
N VAL A 52 7.69 10.52 -6.01
CA VAL A 52 7.39 11.95 -6.15
C VAL A 52 5.90 12.22 -6.03
N LEU A 53 5.04 11.38 -6.62
CA LEU A 53 3.58 11.50 -6.46
C LEU A 53 3.12 11.25 -5.02
N ILE A 54 3.78 10.33 -4.31
CA ILE A 54 3.59 10.16 -2.86
C ILE A 54 4.02 11.41 -2.10
N GLY A 55 5.17 12.00 -2.46
CA GLY A 55 5.66 13.26 -1.89
C GLY A 55 4.69 14.42 -2.09
N TRP A 56 4.19 14.57 -3.31
CA TRP A 56 3.14 15.52 -3.64
C TRP A 56 1.91 15.30 -2.77
N THR A 57 1.41 14.05 -2.71
CA THR A 57 0.23 13.70 -1.93
C THR A 57 0.41 14.01 -0.44
N ALA A 58 1.57 13.71 0.14
CA ALA A 58 1.89 14.01 1.53
C ALA A 58 1.96 15.52 1.77
N GLY A 59 2.78 16.22 0.98
CA GLY A 59 2.97 17.66 1.10
C GLY A 59 1.69 18.46 0.88
N SER A 60 0.91 18.12 -0.14
CA SER A 60 -0.34 18.80 -0.46
C SER A 60 -1.43 18.58 0.58
N SER A 61 -1.48 17.39 1.21
CA SER A 61 -2.42 17.08 2.29
C SER A 61 -2.04 17.82 3.58
N LEU A 62 -0.75 17.92 3.91
CA LEU A 62 -0.27 18.71 5.04
C LEU A 62 -0.52 20.21 4.83
N TRP A 63 -0.20 20.71 3.64
CA TRP A 63 -0.49 22.09 3.27
C TRP A 63 -1.98 22.39 3.42
N GLY A 64 -2.85 21.54 2.85
CA GLY A 64 -4.30 21.66 2.98
C GLY A 64 -4.80 21.61 4.43
N PHE A 65 -4.16 20.80 5.28
CA PHE A 65 -4.48 20.74 6.71
C PHE A 65 -4.12 22.04 7.46
N PHE A 66 -2.90 22.55 7.26
CA PHE A 66 -2.41 23.73 7.98
C PHE A 66 -2.99 25.04 7.46
N SER A 67 -3.21 25.16 6.14
CA SER A 67 -3.90 26.30 5.52
C SER A 67 -5.41 26.32 5.81
N GLY A 68 -5.98 25.23 6.32
CA GLY A 68 -7.42 25.07 6.52
C GLY A 68 -8.20 24.68 5.25
N ALA A 69 -7.57 24.70 4.07
CA ALA A 69 -8.24 24.45 2.79
C ALA A 69 -8.78 23.01 2.62
N ASN A 70 -8.16 22.02 3.27
CA ASN A 70 -8.59 20.61 3.20
C ASN A 70 -8.48 19.91 4.56
N ARG A 71 -8.92 20.61 5.61
CA ARG A 71 -8.98 20.10 6.98
C ARG A 71 -10.34 19.42 7.20
N GLY A 72 -10.31 18.19 7.70
CA GLY A 72 -11.53 17.45 8.00
C GLY A 72 -11.71 17.21 9.49
N PHE A 73 -12.75 17.77 10.10
CA PHE A 73 -13.12 17.42 11.46
C PHE A 73 -13.88 16.09 11.44
N ALA A 74 -13.37 15.08 12.15
CA ALA A 74 -14.06 13.80 12.32
C ALA A 74 -13.56 13.11 13.57
N MET A 75 -14.46 12.44 14.29
CA MET A 75 -14.12 11.65 15.48
C MET A 75 -13.41 12.51 16.55
N GLY A 76 -13.89 13.74 16.76
CA GLY A 76 -13.43 14.65 17.81
C GLY A 76 -12.11 15.37 17.57
N ILE A 77 -11.49 15.23 16.39
CA ILE A 77 -10.22 15.89 16.06
C ILE A 77 -10.21 16.41 14.62
N ASP A 78 -9.33 17.39 14.38
CA ASP A 78 -8.93 17.78 13.04
C ASP A 78 -8.06 16.70 12.40
N ARG A 79 -8.28 16.39 11.12
CA ARG A 79 -7.55 15.34 10.40
C ARG A 79 -7.13 15.82 9.01
N ALA A 80 -5.90 15.49 8.64
CA ALA A 80 -5.41 15.66 7.28
C ALA A 80 -6.18 14.74 6.32
N ARG A 81 -6.66 15.32 5.22
CA ARG A 81 -7.37 14.63 4.14
C ARG A 81 -6.59 14.72 2.83
N GLY A 82 -6.76 13.71 1.98
CA GLY A 82 -6.23 13.76 0.62
C GLY A 82 -7.01 14.77 -0.22
N LEU A 83 -6.36 15.38 -1.22
CA LEU A 83 -6.99 16.39 -2.08
C LEU A 83 -8.09 15.82 -3.00
N ALA A 84 -8.03 14.53 -3.34
CA ALA A 84 -9.02 13.91 -4.20
C ALA A 84 -10.28 13.56 -3.41
N LEU A 85 -11.46 14.04 -3.84
CA LEU A 85 -12.76 13.80 -3.19
C LEU A 85 -13.05 12.30 -2.95
N ALA A 86 -12.79 11.44 -3.94
CA ALA A 86 -13.08 10.00 -3.87
C ALA A 86 -12.14 9.20 -2.95
N TRP A 87 -10.94 9.71 -2.63
CA TRP A 87 -9.91 8.99 -1.87
C TRP A 87 -9.33 9.79 -0.71
N GLY A 88 -9.94 10.95 -0.41
CA GLY A 88 -9.46 11.93 0.54
C GLY A 88 -9.65 11.53 1.99
N HIS A 89 -10.29 10.39 2.26
CA HIS A 89 -10.50 9.91 3.62
C HIS A 89 -9.15 9.75 4.36
N PRO A 90 -9.02 10.21 5.62
CA PRO A 90 -7.73 10.21 6.31
C PRO A 90 -7.09 8.81 6.44
N ASN A 91 -7.90 7.77 6.65
CA ASN A 91 -7.37 6.39 6.73
C ASN A 91 -6.81 5.94 5.38
N SER A 92 -7.51 6.29 4.30
CA SER A 92 -7.16 6.00 2.92
C SER A 92 -5.84 6.66 2.53
N LEU A 93 -5.66 7.92 2.93
CA LEU A 93 -4.42 8.67 2.75
C LEU A 93 -3.26 8.02 3.52
N ALA A 94 -3.45 7.72 4.81
CA ALA A 94 -2.41 7.09 5.63
C ALA A 94 -1.91 5.78 5.03
N MET A 95 -2.81 4.94 4.53
CA MET A 95 -2.48 3.66 3.88
C MET A 95 -1.66 3.84 2.61
N THR A 96 -2.03 4.80 1.75
CA THR A 96 -1.28 5.11 0.53
C THR A 96 0.15 5.54 0.84
N LEU A 97 0.32 6.47 1.79
CA LEU A 97 1.65 6.95 2.19
C LEU A 97 2.47 5.85 2.85
N LEU A 98 1.85 5.04 3.69
CA LEU A 98 2.49 3.95 4.39
C LEU A 98 3.02 2.87 3.45
N ALA A 99 2.32 2.59 2.33
CA ALA A 99 2.80 1.67 1.31
C ALA A 99 4.12 2.12 0.65
N ALA A 100 4.46 3.41 0.70
CA ALA A 100 5.71 3.96 0.16
C ALA A 100 6.86 4.01 1.19
N VAL A 101 6.56 3.96 2.50
CA VAL A 101 7.55 4.02 3.59
C VAL A 101 8.70 3.01 3.42
N PRO A 102 8.45 1.72 3.08
CA PRO A 102 9.54 0.76 2.88
C PRO A 102 10.46 1.10 1.71
N PHE A 103 9.92 1.64 0.62
CA PHE A 103 10.70 2.08 -0.54
C PHE A 103 11.63 3.22 -0.14
N LEU A 104 11.09 4.25 0.50
CA LEU A 104 11.85 5.43 0.92
C LEU A 104 12.99 5.02 1.87
N TYR A 105 12.68 4.26 2.92
CA TYR A 105 13.69 3.81 3.88
C TYR A 105 14.81 2.99 3.23
N LEU A 106 14.48 2.08 2.31
CA LEU A 106 15.45 1.17 1.71
C LEU A 106 16.26 1.80 0.57
N LEU A 107 15.71 2.81 -0.12
CA LEU A 107 16.33 3.44 -1.28
C LEU A 107 17.15 4.69 -0.92
N ILE A 108 16.82 5.44 0.14
CA ILE A 108 17.61 6.60 0.61
C ILE A 108 19.12 6.28 0.75
N PRO A 109 19.54 5.16 1.39
CA PRO A 109 20.96 4.90 1.62
C PRO A 109 21.76 4.56 0.35
N VAL A 110 21.09 4.17 -0.73
CA VAL A 110 21.74 3.78 -2.00
C VAL A 110 21.65 4.84 -3.08
N GLU A 111 20.95 5.94 -2.82
CA GLU A 111 20.91 7.09 -3.74
C GLU A 111 22.21 7.89 -3.64
N ARG A 112 22.96 7.92 -4.74
CA ARG A 112 24.29 8.58 -4.81
C ARG A 112 24.18 10.08 -5.02
N ARG A 113 23.12 10.55 -5.69
CA ARG A 113 22.95 11.97 -6.00
C ARG A 113 22.44 12.70 -4.76
N ARG A 114 23.27 13.54 -4.14
CA ARG A 114 22.90 14.34 -2.95
C ARG A 114 21.53 15.05 -3.06
N PRO A 115 21.21 15.80 -4.14
CA PRO A 115 19.90 16.45 -4.23
C PRO A 115 18.74 15.46 -4.26
N ALA A 116 18.87 14.37 -5.03
CA ALA A 116 17.85 13.33 -5.10
C ALA A 116 17.66 12.64 -3.73
N ARG A 117 18.76 12.37 -3.02
CA ARG A 117 18.72 11.81 -1.66
C ARG A 117 17.97 12.73 -0.68
N LEU A 118 18.20 14.05 -0.75
CA LEU A 118 17.49 15.03 0.07
C LEU A 118 15.99 15.06 -0.25
N VAL A 119 15.61 14.96 -1.53
CA VAL A 119 14.21 14.84 -1.95
C VAL A 119 13.57 13.59 -1.35
N LEU A 120 14.22 12.43 -1.39
CA LEU A 120 13.69 11.20 -0.78
C LEU A 120 13.53 11.34 0.75
N ILE A 121 14.49 11.95 1.43
CA ILE A 121 14.40 12.23 2.88
C ILE A 121 13.22 13.14 3.19
N LEU A 122 13.03 14.21 2.39
CA LEU A 122 11.90 15.12 2.54
C LEU A 122 10.57 14.39 2.33
N ILE A 123 10.45 13.58 1.28
CA ILE A 123 9.24 12.77 1.01
C ILE A 123 8.96 11.82 2.16
N PHE A 124 9.99 11.17 2.71
CA PHE A 124 9.86 10.29 3.87
C PHE A 124 9.35 11.02 5.11
N ALA A 125 9.98 12.15 5.45
CA ALA A 125 9.56 12.97 6.59
C ALA A 125 8.12 13.49 6.42
N LEU A 126 7.79 14.03 5.25
CA LEU A 126 6.43 14.49 4.94
C LEU A 126 5.42 13.34 5.04
N SER A 127 5.75 12.15 4.54
CA SER A 127 4.86 10.99 4.60
C SER A 127 4.54 10.59 6.04
N LEU A 128 5.56 10.48 6.90
CA LEU A 128 5.37 10.13 8.32
C LEU A 128 4.58 11.21 9.07
N LEU A 129 4.92 12.48 8.82
CA LEU A 129 4.21 13.62 9.43
C LEU A 129 2.74 13.64 9.00
N THR A 130 2.47 13.46 7.70
CA THR A 130 1.10 13.38 7.18
C THR A 130 0.33 12.21 7.79
N ILE A 131 0.95 11.02 7.89
CA ILE A 131 0.33 9.85 8.52
C ILE A 131 -0.09 10.18 9.96
N MET A 132 0.75 10.88 10.72
CA MET A 132 0.40 11.34 12.08
C MET A 132 -0.82 12.28 12.07
N TYR A 133 -0.80 13.32 11.22
CA TYR A 133 -1.90 14.28 11.11
C TYR A 133 -3.18 13.70 10.49
N THR A 134 -3.14 12.52 9.86
CA THR A 134 -4.37 11.82 9.48
C THR A 134 -5.17 11.34 10.69
N GLY A 135 -4.56 11.23 11.88
CA GLY A 135 -5.17 10.63 13.06
C GLY A 135 -5.65 9.18 12.83
N SER A 136 -5.09 8.47 11.86
CA SER A 136 -5.47 7.08 11.57
C SER A 136 -4.75 6.13 12.52
N ARG A 137 -5.49 5.53 13.47
CA ARG A 137 -4.97 4.48 14.37
C ARG A 137 -4.31 3.33 13.60
N ALA A 138 -4.98 2.85 12.56
CA ALA A 138 -4.45 1.82 11.67
C ALA A 138 -3.21 2.27 10.90
N GLY A 139 -3.12 3.56 10.53
CA GLY A 139 -1.94 4.13 9.89
C GLY A 139 -0.74 4.14 10.83
N MET A 140 -0.92 4.58 12.08
CA MET A 140 0.12 4.61 13.11
C MET A 140 0.60 3.20 13.48
N LEU A 141 -0.32 2.26 13.73
CA LEU A 141 0.03 0.85 13.94
C LEU A 141 0.71 0.26 12.71
N GLY A 142 0.32 0.69 11.52
CA GLY A 142 0.95 0.28 10.28
C GLY A 142 2.41 0.75 10.15
N VAL A 143 2.77 1.92 10.68
CA VAL A 143 4.17 2.37 10.78
C VAL A 143 4.96 1.41 11.67
N LEU A 144 4.41 0.98 12.80
CA LEU A 144 5.04 -0.02 13.67
C LEU A 144 5.24 -1.35 12.94
N VAL A 145 4.21 -1.84 12.23
CA VAL A 145 4.31 -3.07 11.42
C VAL A 145 5.39 -2.95 10.33
N ALA A 146 5.44 -1.82 9.62
CA ALA A 146 6.48 -1.54 8.63
C ALA A 146 7.87 -1.55 9.27
N ALA A 147 8.02 -0.94 10.44
CA ALA A 147 9.29 -0.85 11.15
C ALA A 147 9.77 -2.21 11.68
N VAL A 148 8.88 -3.03 12.24
CA VAL A 148 9.18 -4.41 12.66
C VAL A 148 9.54 -5.28 11.45
N ALA A 149 8.79 -5.16 10.35
CA ALA A 149 9.08 -5.90 9.12
C ALA A 149 10.43 -5.49 8.51
N LEU A 150 10.77 -4.20 8.51
CA LEU A 150 12.09 -3.70 8.13
C LEU A 150 13.16 -4.27 9.05
N TRP A 151 12.96 -4.25 10.37
CA TRP A 151 13.92 -4.77 11.34
C TRP A 151 14.21 -6.26 11.13
N TRP A 152 13.15 -7.04 10.91
CA TRP A 152 13.26 -8.46 10.61
C TRP A 152 14.03 -8.73 9.32
N ARG A 153 13.80 -7.91 8.28
CA ARG A 153 14.37 -8.12 6.93
C ARG A 153 15.81 -7.66 6.79
N THR A 154 16.28 -6.71 7.60
CA THR A 154 17.66 -6.18 7.54
C THR A 154 18.62 -6.83 8.54
N GLY A 155 18.29 -8.03 9.02
CA GLY A 155 19.17 -8.84 9.86
C GLY A 155 19.04 -8.57 11.35
N ARG A 156 17.90 -8.03 11.82
CA ARG A 156 17.55 -7.86 13.24
C ARG A 156 18.59 -7.09 14.06
N ARG A 157 19.29 -6.14 13.45
CA ARG A 157 20.35 -5.37 14.11
C ARG A 157 19.78 -4.61 15.33
N PRO A 158 20.33 -4.80 16.55
CA PRO A 158 19.76 -4.21 17.76
C PRO A 158 19.78 -2.67 17.74
N ALA A 159 20.82 -2.06 17.17
CA ALA A 159 20.92 -0.60 17.05
C ALA A 159 19.75 0.02 16.24
N MET A 160 19.28 -0.68 15.21
CA MET A 160 18.15 -0.22 14.40
C MET A 160 16.82 -0.43 15.13
N PHE A 161 16.68 -1.50 15.92
CA PHE A 161 15.52 -1.67 16.80
C PHE A 161 15.45 -0.52 17.82
N VAL A 162 16.56 -0.21 18.49
CA VAL A 162 16.65 0.91 19.43
C VAL A 162 16.31 2.23 18.72
N GLY A 163 16.89 2.49 17.54
CA GLY A 163 16.61 3.70 16.77
C GLY A 163 15.14 3.85 16.37
N ILE A 164 14.50 2.75 15.92
CA ILE A 164 13.07 2.72 15.59
C ILE A 164 12.24 3.01 16.85
N THR A 165 12.53 2.35 17.96
CA THR A 165 11.82 2.52 19.23
C THR A 165 11.93 3.96 19.73
N VAL A 166 13.13 4.54 19.73
CA VAL A 166 13.35 5.94 20.10
C VAL A 166 12.58 6.88 19.16
N ALA A 167 12.63 6.66 17.85
CA ALA A 167 11.89 7.48 16.89
C ALA A 167 10.38 7.44 17.12
N LEU A 168 9.81 6.25 17.40
CA LEU A 168 8.39 6.08 17.70
C LEU A 168 8.01 6.74 19.04
N LEU A 169 8.85 6.62 20.06
CA LEU A 169 8.64 7.28 21.36
C LEU A 169 8.68 8.81 21.21
N CYS A 170 9.68 9.35 20.52
CA CYS A 170 9.76 10.78 20.23
C CYS A 170 8.53 11.24 19.44
N ALA A 171 8.09 10.49 18.44
CA ALA A 171 6.88 10.80 17.69
C ALA A 171 5.64 10.81 18.60
N ALA A 172 5.49 9.83 19.49
CA ALA A 172 4.38 9.78 20.44
C ALA A 172 4.37 10.98 21.41
N LEU A 173 5.54 11.36 21.93
CA LEU A 173 5.70 12.47 22.88
C LEU A 173 5.51 13.86 22.23
N LEU A 174 5.98 14.03 20.99
CA LEU A 174 5.88 15.30 20.25
C LEU A 174 4.52 15.51 19.57
N MET A 175 3.73 14.44 19.42
CA MET A 175 2.43 14.50 18.79
C MET A 175 1.43 15.32 19.64
N PRO A 176 0.56 16.16 19.04
CA PRO A 176 -0.39 16.96 19.82
C PRO A 176 -1.35 16.09 20.65
N TYR A 177 -1.73 16.60 21.84
CA TYR A 177 -2.52 15.87 22.85
C TYR A 177 -3.78 15.18 22.28
N GLN A 178 -4.52 15.85 21.40
CA GLN A 178 -5.72 15.29 20.76
C GLN A 178 -5.47 13.98 19.97
N TYR A 179 -4.31 13.86 19.33
CA TYR A 179 -3.94 12.64 18.60
C TYR A 179 -3.40 11.56 19.55
N GLN A 180 -2.74 11.96 20.66
CA GLN A 180 -2.33 11.02 21.71
C GLN A 180 -3.55 10.35 22.34
N MET A 181 -4.56 11.14 22.73
CA MET A 181 -5.80 10.63 23.31
C MET A 181 -6.56 9.70 22.35
N ARG A 182 -6.49 9.97 21.04
CA ARG A 182 -7.05 9.08 20.02
C ARG A 182 -6.31 7.75 19.91
N MET A 183 -5.01 7.70 20.20
CA MET A 183 -4.29 6.42 20.26
C MET A 183 -4.67 5.64 21.52
N VAL A 184 -4.78 6.33 22.67
CA VAL A 184 -5.18 5.71 23.94
C VAL A 184 -6.61 5.17 23.89
N SER A 185 -7.51 5.81 23.14
CA SER A 185 -8.90 5.34 22.99
C SER A 185 -9.05 3.97 22.31
N ILE A 186 -7.97 3.37 21.80
CA ILE A 186 -7.97 1.95 21.39
C ILE A 186 -8.34 1.03 22.56
N LEU A 187 -8.00 1.40 23.79
CA LEU A 187 -8.26 0.60 24.99
C LEU A 187 -9.74 0.58 25.39
N ASP A 188 -10.52 1.56 24.94
CA ASP A 188 -11.96 1.69 25.24
C ASP A 188 -12.80 1.60 23.97
N TYR A 189 -12.68 0.47 23.26
CA TYR A 189 -13.38 0.27 21.98
C TYR A 189 -14.91 0.16 22.15
N GLN A 190 -15.40 -0.16 23.35
CA GLN A 190 -16.83 -0.36 23.62
C GLN A 190 -17.61 0.94 23.61
N GLN A 191 -16.95 2.06 23.91
CA GLN A 191 -17.54 3.40 23.89
C GLN A 191 -17.24 4.17 22.59
N ASP A 192 -16.58 3.54 21.61
CA ASP A 192 -16.19 4.16 20.35
C ASP A 192 -17.19 3.81 19.23
N PRO A 193 -18.04 4.76 18.77
CA PRO A 193 -19.02 4.51 17.71
C PRO A 193 -18.38 3.99 16.42
N SER A 194 -17.14 4.38 16.11
CA SER A 194 -16.43 3.87 14.93
C SER A 194 -16.04 2.40 15.07
N SER A 195 -15.83 1.91 16.29
CA SER A 195 -15.46 0.52 16.54
C SER A 195 -16.71 -0.36 16.54
N LEU A 196 -17.79 0.10 17.20
CA LEU A 196 -19.09 -0.58 17.19
C LEU A 196 -19.67 -0.72 15.77
N GLY A 197 -19.62 0.35 14.97
CA GLY A 197 -20.08 0.29 13.57
C GLY A 197 -19.29 -0.68 12.69
N ARG A 198 -18.01 -0.94 13.01
CA ARG A 198 -17.22 -1.96 12.31
C ARG A 198 -17.61 -3.37 12.73
N ILE A 199 -17.89 -3.58 14.02
CA ILE A 199 -18.34 -4.90 14.50
C ILE A 199 -19.67 -5.25 13.83
N ASP A 200 -20.61 -4.31 13.79
CA ASP A 200 -21.89 -4.47 13.09
C ASP A 200 -21.68 -4.79 11.61
N SER A 201 -20.87 -3.98 10.91
CA SER A 201 -20.60 -4.24 9.49
C SER A 201 -19.89 -5.56 9.25
N TRP A 202 -19.02 -6.01 10.16
CA TRP A 202 -18.35 -7.30 10.04
C TRP A 202 -19.30 -8.48 10.21
N ILE A 203 -20.23 -8.40 11.17
CA ILE A 203 -21.28 -9.42 11.35
C ILE A 203 -22.16 -9.48 10.10
N SER A 204 -22.64 -8.34 9.62
CA SER A 204 -23.45 -8.27 8.40
C SER A 204 -22.70 -8.80 7.19
N GLY A 205 -21.42 -8.48 7.03
CA GLY A 205 -20.60 -9.00 5.95
C GLY A 205 -20.38 -10.51 6.00
N LEU A 206 -20.29 -11.10 7.19
CA LEU A 206 -20.26 -12.55 7.35
C LEU A 206 -21.60 -13.18 6.94
N HIS A 207 -22.74 -12.58 7.30
CA HIS A 207 -24.04 -13.04 6.82
C HIS A 207 -24.17 -12.93 5.29
N MET A 208 -23.72 -11.83 4.68
CA MET A 208 -23.67 -11.70 3.22
C MET A 208 -22.89 -12.83 2.55
N PHE A 209 -21.75 -13.21 3.14
CA PHE A 209 -20.96 -14.33 2.65
C PHE A 209 -21.68 -15.67 2.83
N LEU A 210 -22.31 -15.92 3.98
CA LEU A 210 -23.05 -17.15 4.23
C LEU A 210 -24.27 -17.30 3.31
N ASP A 211 -24.94 -16.20 2.99
CA ASP A 211 -26.12 -16.19 2.10
C ASP A 211 -25.73 -16.34 0.62
N ARG A 212 -24.56 -15.82 0.21
CA ARG A 212 -24.06 -15.90 -1.18
C ARG A 212 -22.60 -16.38 -1.23
N PRO A 213 -22.31 -17.62 -0.84
CA PRO A 213 -20.94 -18.07 -0.55
C PRO A 213 -20.05 -18.21 -1.78
N LEU A 214 -20.60 -18.43 -2.98
CA LEU A 214 -19.79 -18.64 -4.17
C LEU A 214 -19.36 -17.33 -4.84
N LEU A 215 -20.32 -16.44 -5.10
CA LEU A 215 -20.14 -15.23 -5.91
C LEU A 215 -20.34 -13.93 -5.14
N GLY A 216 -20.81 -13.98 -3.89
CA GLY A 216 -21.07 -12.81 -3.07
C GLY A 216 -22.25 -11.95 -3.54
N VAL A 217 -22.39 -10.80 -2.91
CA VAL A 217 -23.48 -9.83 -3.14
C VAL A 217 -23.22 -8.86 -4.30
N GLY A 218 -22.10 -9.03 -5.01
CA GLY A 218 -21.69 -8.19 -6.15
C GLY A 218 -20.55 -7.23 -5.81
N PRO A 219 -19.69 -6.87 -6.79
CA PRO A 219 -18.66 -5.86 -6.60
C PRO A 219 -19.22 -4.51 -6.15
N GLY A 220 -18.62 -3.92 -5.11
CA GLY A 220 -19.03 -2.62 -4.55
C GLY A 220 -20.44 -2.56 -3.99
N ASN A 221 -21.10 -3.72 -3.81
CA ASN A 221 -22.46 -3.79 -3.30
C ASN A 221 -22.52 -3.99 -1.79
N PHE A 222 -21.40 -3.99 -1.06
CA PHE A 222 -21.41 -4.20 0.38
C PHE A 222 -22.36 -3.24 1.10
N GLY A 223 -22.17 -1.92 0.95
CA GLY A 223 -23.01 -0.92 1.61
C GLY A 223 -24.48 -0.98 1.18
N ILE A 224 -24.73 -1.31 -0.09
CA ILE A 224 -26.10 -1.43 -0.63
C ILE A 224 -26.82 -2.67 -0.07
N ALA A 225 -26.15 -3.81 -0.09
CA ALA A 225 -26.66 -5.03 0.52
C ALA A 225 -26.91 -4.80 2.00
N HIS A 226 -25.97 -4.13 2.70
CA HIS A 226 -26.12 -3.78 4.11
C HIS A 226 -27.43 -3.03 4.36
N GLY A 227 -27.63 -1.90 3.69
CA GLY A 227 -28.84 -1.08 3.87
C GLY A 227 -30.14 -1.81 3.54
N LEU A 228 -30.15 -2.60 2.47
CA LEU A 228 -31.38 -3.23 1.98
C LEU A 228 -31.77 -4.53 2.70
N ALA A 229 -30.80 -5.30 3.21
CA ALA A 229 -31.07 -6.67 3.65
C ALA A 229 -30.35 -7.09 4.94
N TYR A 230 -29.29 -6.38 5.37
CA TYR A 230 -28.48 -6.82 6.52
C TYR A 230 -28.34 -5.77 7.63
N SER A 231 -29.02 -4.62 7.52
CA SER A 231 -29.09 -3.61 8.57
C SER A 231 -30.30 -3.85 9.47
N SER A 232 -30.28 -3.27 10.67
CA SER A 232 -31.40 -3.36 11.60
C SER A 232 -32.68 -2.77 10.98
N PRO A 233 -33.80 -3.50 10.95
CA PRO A 233 -35.09 -2.97 10.47
C PRO A 233 -35.54 -1.72 11.22
N TRP A 234 -35.11 -1.59 12.48
CA TRP A 234 -35.46 -0.50 13.39
C TRP A 234 -34.50 0.69 13.30
N ARG A 235 -33.30 0.47 12.75
CA ARG A 235 -32.27 1.50 12.54
C ARG A 235 -31.47 1.18 11.26
N PRO A 236 -32.05 1.46 10.07
CA PRO A 236 -31.37 1.19 8.81
C PRO A 236 -30.05 1.96 8.73
N SER A 237 -29.02 1.28 8.23
CA SER A 237 -27.68 1.87 8.09
C SER A 237 -27.00 1.33 6.84
N TRP A 238 -26.14 2.14 6.22
CA TRP A 238 -25.42 1.83 4.99
C TRP A 238 -23.93 1.74 5.30
N LEU A 239 -23.57 0.75 6.12
CA LEU A 239 -22.21 0.62 6.61
C LEU A 239 -21.31 -0.05 5.57
N GLU A 240 -20.07 0.42 5.51
CA GLU A 240 -19.04 -0.22 4.71
C GLU A 240 -18.29 -1.27 5.53
N ALA A 241 -17.73 -2.27 4.83
CA ALA A 241 -17.05 -3.40 5.49
C ALA A 241 -15.89 -2.94 6.36
N HIS A 242 -15.19 -1.85 5.97
CA HIS A 242 -14.00 -1.34 6.64
C HIS A 242 -12.93 -2.40 6.97
N SER A 243 -12.94 -3.52 6.24
CA SER A 243 -11.98 -4.61 6.32
C SER A 243 -12.04 -5.41 5.03
N ILE A 244 -10.91 -5.59 4.35
CA ILE A 244 -10.84 -6.39 3.12
C ILE A 244 -11.20 -7.86 3.38
N TYR A 245 -10.97 -8.34 4.60
CA TYR A 245 -11.21 -9.73 4.99
C TYR A 245 -12.69 -10.05 5.15
N ILE A 246 -13.52 -9.02 5.29
CA ILE A 246 -14.98 -9.12 5.31
C ILE A 246 -15.53 -8.73 3.93
N GLN A 247 -15.03 -7.63 3.36
CA GLN A 247 -15.50 -7.11 2.07
C GLN A 247 -15.34 -8.14 0.95
N LEU A 248 -14.16 -8.76 0.86
CA LEU A 248 -13.83 -9.69 -0.22
C LEU A 248 -14.77 -10.91 -0.27
N PRO A 249 -14.94 -11.69 0.81
CA PRO A 249 -15.89 -12.80 0.81
C PRO A 249 -17.34 -12.32 0.69
N ALA A 250 -17.72 -11.19 1.28
CA ALA A 250 -19.09 -10.67 1.15
C ALA A 250 -19.44 -10.30 -0.30
N GLU A 251 -18.56 -9.57 -1.01
CA GLU A 251 -18.83 -9.06 -2.35
C GLU A 251 -18.57 -10.08 -3.46
N LEU A 252 -17.49 -10.86 -3.35
CA LEU A 252 -17.02 -11.76 -4.43
C LEU A 252 -17.06 -13.25 -4.06
N GLY A 253 -17.50 -13.59 -2.85
CA GLY A 253 -17.60 -14.96 -2.38
C GLY A 253 -16.25 -15.69 -2.26
N LEU A 254 -16.33 -17.01 -2.13
CA LEU A 254 -15.19 -17.92 -2.03
C LEU A 254 -14.34 -17.88 -3.30
N VAL A 255 -14.98 -17.71 -4.47
CA VAL A 255 -14.26 -17.61 -5.74
C VAL A 255 -13.35 -16.38 -5.75
N GLY A 256 -13.85 -15.22 -5.32
CA GLY A 256 -13.04 -14.02 -5.17
C GLY A 256 -11.90 -14.20 -4.17
N LEU A 257 -12.18 -14.84 -3.03
CA LEU A 257 -11.21 -15.09 -1.97
C LEU A 257 -10.03 -15.95 -2.46
N VAL A 258 -10.32 -17.08 -3.11
CA VAL A 258 -9.31 -18.00 -3.64
C VAL A 258 -8.41 -17.29 -4.66
N TRP A 259 -8.99 -16.49 -5.55
CA TRP A 259 -8.24 -15.79 -6.57
C TRP A 259 -7.39 -14.65 -6.02
N PHE A 260 -7.92 -13.85 -5.08
CA PHE A 260 -7.14 -12.80 -4.43
C PHE A 260 -5.96 -13.41 -3.65
N ALA A 261 -6.19 -14.49 -2.90
CA ALA A 261 -5.14 -15.25 -2.23
C ALA A 261 -4.11 -15.80 -3.23
N GLY A 262 -4.57 -16.30 -4.38
CA GLY A 262 -3.71 -16.74 -5.48
C GLY A 262 -2.81 -15.63 -6.03
N ILE A 263 -3.35 -14.42 -6.24
CA ILE A 263 -2.56 -13.26 -6.67
C ILE A 263 -1.49 -12.92 -5.63
N LEU A 264 -1.85 -12.84 -4.35
CA LEU A 264 -0.91 -12.56 -3.26
C LEU A 264 0.21 -13.62 -3.20
N PHE A 265 -0.17 -14.90 -3.32
CA PHE A 265 0.76 -16.01 -3.34
C PHE A 265 1.74 -15.91 -4.52
N VAL A 266 1.23 -15.67 -5.73
CA VAL A 266 2.08 -15.52 -6.93
C VAL A 266 3.04 -14.35 -6.78
N VAL A 267 2.58 -13.18 -6.33
CA VAL A 267 3.42 -12.00 -6.11
C VAL A 267 4.53 -12.31 -5.08
N ALA A 268 4.18 -12.91 -3.95
CA ALA A 268 5.15 -13.30 -2.93
C ALA A 268 6.18 -14.33 -3.45
N ARG A 269 5.74 -15.29 -4.27
CA ARG A 269 6.61 -16.29 -4.90
C ARG A 269 7.54 -15.64 -5.92
N VAL A 270 7.05 -14.72 -6.75
CA VAL A 270 7.85 -13.96 -7.72
C VAL A 270 8.93 -13.17 -6.97
N ASN A 271 8.56 -12.37 -5.97
CA ASN A 271 9.54 -11.58 -5.21
C ASN A 271 10.56 -12.45 -4.47
N ARG A 272 10.12 -13.58 -3.90
CA ARG A 272 11.04 -14.55 -3.26
C ARG A 272 12.05 -15.09 -4.27
N LYS A 273 11.60 -15.54 -5.45
CA LYS A 273 12.50 -16.04 -6.50
C LYS A 273 13.46 -14.96 -6.99
N THR A 274 12.97 -13.73 -7.23
CA THR A 274 13.80 -12.59 -7.63
C THR A 274 14.91 -12.32 -6.61
N ARG A 275 14.60 -12.31 -5.31
CA ARG A 275 15.63 -12.17 -4.26
C ARG A 275 16.62 -13.33 -4.24
N GLN A 276 16.16 -14.56 -4.39
CA GLN A 276 17.05 -15.73 -4.44
C GLN A 276 18.04 -15.63 -5.62
N MET A 277 17.58 -15.19 -6.79
CA MET A 277 18.45 -14.94 -7.94
C MET A 277 19.48 -13.84 -7.67
N LEU A 278 19.06 -12.73 -7.05
CA LEU A 278 19.96 -11.64 -6.67
C LEU A 278 21.02 -12.08 -5.67
N VAL A 279 20.65 -12.93 -4.69
CA VAL A 279 21.59 -13.51 -3.73
C VAL A 279 22.57 -14.44 -4.42
N ALA A 280 22.09 -15.36 -5.26
CA ALA A 280 22.94 -16.29 -6.01
C ALA A 280 23.92 -15.57 -6.94
N GLY A 281 23.52 -14.44 -7.52
CA GLY A 281 24.40 -13.59 -8.33
C GLY A 281 25.27 -12.62 -7.53
N GLY A 282 25.39 -12.74 -6.21
CA GLY A 282 26.21 -11.86 -5.37
C GLY A 282 25.69 -10.42 -5.19
N ASN A 283 24.49 -10.12 -5.68
CA ASN A 283 23.87 -8.78 -5.68
C ASN A 283 23.03 -8.51 -4.42
N VAL A 284 23.47 -9.03 -3.26
CA VAL A 284 22.79 -8.82 -1.97
C VAL A 284 22.86 -7.33 -1.62
N TRP A 285 21.74 -6.77 -1.15
CA TRP A 285 21.64 -5.33 -0.81
C TRP A 285 21.88 -4.34 -1.96
N SER A 286 21.95 -4.82 -3.21
CA SER A 286 21.84 -3.99 -4.41
C SER A 286 20.51 -3.21 -4.43
N TRP A 287 20.41 -2.21 -5.30
CA TRP A 287 19.18 -1.44 -5.50
C TRP A 287 17.99 -2.36 -5.84
N HIS A 288 18.17 -3.35 -6.72
CA HIS A 288 17.17 -4.36 -7.06
C HIS A 288 16.74 -5.20 -5.85
N TYR A 289 17.69 -5.62 -5.01
CA TYR A 289 17.39 -6.40 -3.82
C TYR A 289 16.55 -5.60 -2.83
N ARG A 290 16.95 -4.35 -2.58
CA ARG A 290 16.23 -3.40 -1.72
C ARG A 290 14.81 -3.14 -2.21
N LEU A 291 14.64 -2.94 -3.52
CA LEU A 291 13.32 -2.78 -4.13
C LEU A 291 12.45 -4.04 -3.93
N ALA A 292 13.01 -5.24 -4.11
CA ALA A 292 12.29 -6.49 -3.90
C ALA A 292 11.87 -6.70 -2.44
N VAL A 293 12.65 -6.26 -1.43
CA VAL A 293 12.19 -6.31 -0.03
C VAL A 293 11.24 -5.16 0.32
N ALA A 294 11.35 -3.99 -0.32
CA ALA A 294 10.35 -2.93 -0.20
C ALA A 294 8.98 -3.41 -0.66
N LEU A 295 8.90 -4.07 -1.83
CA LEU A 295 7.66 -4.64 -2.37
C LEU A 295 7.02 -5.67 -1.43
N ASP A 296 7.83 -6.56 -0.83
CA ASP A 296 7.36 -7.52 0.17
C ASP A 296 6.76 -6.83 1.41
N ILE A 297 7.47 -5.85 1.96
CA ILE A 297 7.05 -5.16 3.19
C ILE A 297 5.81 -4.31 2.91
N SER A 298 5.76 -3.61 1.77
CA SER A 298 4.59 -2.84 1.36
C SER A 298 3.36 -3.73 1.19
N LEU A 299 3.52 -4.96 0.68
CA LEU A 299 2.42 -5.92 0.62
C LEU A 299 1.91 -6.31 2.02
N VAL A 300 2.83 -6.62 2.96
CA VAL A 300 2.48 -6.93 4.36
C VAL A 300 1.74 -5.77 5.02
N VAL A 301 2.24 -4.56 4.83
CA VAL A 301 1.64 -3.31 5.33
C VAL A 301 0.25 -3.07 4.77
N LEU A 302 0.04 -3.31 3.47
CA LEU A 302 -1.28 -3.18 2.84
C LEU A 302 -2.27 -4.21 3.39
N LEU A 303 -1.85 -5.46 3.57
CA LEU A 303 -2.69 -6.51 4.15
C LEU A 303 -3.04 -6.22 5.61
N PHE A 304 -2.09 -5.72 6.40
CA PHE A 304 -2.33 -5.30 7.77
C PHE A 304 -3.32 -4.14 7.84
N THR A 305 -3.07 -3.07 7.07
CA THR A 305 -3.99 -1.93 7.05
C THR A 305 -5.34 -2.27 6.43
N GLY A 306 -5.39 -3.28 5.57
CA GLY A 306 -6.61 -3.87 5.03
C GLY A 306 -7.53 -4.46 6.09
N LEU A 307 -7.06 -4.79 7.30
CA LEU A 307 -7.92 -5.18 8.44
C LEU A 307 -8.87 -4.05 8.87
N PHE A 308 -8.50 -2.80 8.58
CA PHE A 308 -9.14 -1.61 9.12
C PHE A 308 -9.59 -0.62 8.04
N GLY A 309 -9.56 -1.04 6.76
CA GLY A 309 -9.83 -0.20 5.61
C GLY A 309 -10.58 -0.91 4.48
N HIS A 310 -11.36 -0.13 3.74
CA HIS A 310 -12.07 -0.55 2.53
C HIS A 310 -11.15 -0.39 1.32
N ASN A 311 -10.37 -1.42 1.02
CA ASN A 311 -9.21 -1.32 0.14
C ASN A 311 -9.17 -2.36 -0.98
N LEU A 312 -10.20 -3.19 -1.14
CA LEU A 312 -10.17 -4.33 -2.07
C LEU A 312 -9.86 -3.90 -3.52
N TYR A 313 -10.52 -2.84 -3.99
CA TYR A 313 -10.35 -2.32 -5.34
C TYR A 313 -9.27 -1.24 -5.46
N ARG A 314 -8.32 -1.18 -4.53
CA ARG A 314 -7.24 -0.18 -4.60
C ARG A 314 -6.20 -0.52 -5.67
N PRO A 315 -5.75 0.48 -6.46
CA PRO A 315 -4.67 0.28 -7.43
C PRO A 315 -3.34 -0.16 -6.82
N THR A 316 -3.08 0.18 -5.55
CA THR A 316 -1.77 -0.03 -4.90
C THR A 316 -1.33 -1.49 -4.87
N TYR A 317 -2.27 -2.44 -4.66
CA TYR A 317 -1.96 -3.88 -4.72
C TYR A 317 -1.42 -4.28 -6.09
N TYR A 318 -2.08 -3.81 -7.15
CA TYR A 318 -1.77 -4.14 -8.53
C TYR A 318 -0.50 -3.42 -9.01
N PHE A 319 -0.22 -2.21 -8.51
CA PHE A 319 1.05 -1.53 -8.77
C PHE A 319 2.23 -2.28 -8.16
N ILE A 320 2.09 -2.77 -6.93
CA ILE A 320 3.10 -3.62 -6.29
C ILE A 320 3.27 -4.93 -7.05
N ALA A 321 2.18 -5.56 -7.49
CA ALA A 321 2.24 -6.77 -8.31
C ALA A 321 2.95 -6.51 -9.65
N GLY A 322 2.63 -5.40 -10.33
CA GLY A 322 3.24 -5.01 -11.60
C GLY A 322 4.73 -4.75 -11.45
N MET A 323 5.14 -3.97 -10.43
CA MET A 323 6.55 -3.74 -10.11
C MET A 323 7.29 -5.03 -9.76
N SER A 324 6.65 -5.96 -9.05
CA SER A 324 7.24 -7.26 -8.69
C SER A 324 7.55 -8.11 -9.93
N VAL A 325 6.62 -8.16 -10.89
CA VAL A 325 6.80 -8.89 -12.16
C VAL A 325 7.85 -8.21 -13.05
N ALA A 326 7.76 -6.89 -13.22
CA ALA A 326 8.72 -6.12 -14.00
C ALA A 326 10.15 -6.23 -13.43
N LEU A 327 10.31 -6.19 -12.10
CA LEU A 327 11.60 -6.38 -11.45
C LEU A 327 12.14 -7.79 -11.68
N ALA A 328 11.28 -8.81 -11.58
CA ALA A 328 11.67 -10.20 -11.86
C ALA A 328 12.14 -10.38 -13.30
N TYR A 329 11.49 -9.73 -14.26
CA TYR A 329 11.88 -9.74 -15.67
C TYR A 329 13.27 -9.12 -15.86
N ILE A 330 13.49 -7.92 -15.32
CA ILE A 330 14.78 -7.21 -15.42
C ILE A 330 15.92 -8.04 -14.81
N VAL A 331 15.72 -8.57 -13.61
CA VAL A 331 16.73 -9.39 -12.92
C VAL A 331 17.05 -10.66 -13.70
N ARG A 332 16.07 -11.30 -14.34
CA ARG A 332 16.30 -12.46 -15.20
C ARG A 332 17.13 -12.12 -16.43
N GLN A 333 16.87 -10.98 -17.08
CA GLN A 333 17.66 -10.56 -18.23
C GLN A 333 19.13 -10.31 -17.87
N VAL A 334 19.37 -9.66 -16.74
CA VAL A 334 20.73 -9.41 -16.23
C VAL A 334 21.44 -10.73 -15.91
N ALA A 335 20.74 -11.67 -15.28
CA ALA A 335 21.30 -12.99 -14.96
C ALA A 335 21.57 -13.86 -16.20
N ALA A 336 20.78 -13.71 -17.26
CA ALA A 336 20.93 -14.47 -18.51
C ALA A 336 21.97 -13.89 -19.49
N GLY A 337 22.71 -12.84 -19.10
CA GLY A 337 23.70 -12.21 -19.97
C GLY A 337 23.10 -11.37 -21.11
N GLY A 338 21.86 -10.89 -20.96
CA GLY A 338 21.20 -10.04 -21.96
C GLY A 338 22.02 -8.77 -22.27
N PRO A 339 21.91 -8.21 -23.50
CA PRO A 339 22.95 -7.42 -24.19
C PRO A 339 23.39 -6.07 -23.56
N ALA A 340 22.96 -5.72 -22.35
CA ALA A 340 23.37 -4.51 -21.65
C ALA A 340 24.76 -4.61 -20.97
N SER A 341 25.29 -5.81 -20.76
CA SER A 341 26.63 -6.00 -20.16
C SER A 341 27.79 -5.77 -21.14
N ALA A 342 27.52 -5.78 -22.46
CA ALA A 342 28.54 -5.59 -23.49
C ALA A 342 28.86 -4.09 -23.78
N GLN A 343 27.95 -3.16 -23.48
CA GLN A 343 28.18 -1.73 -23.77
C GLN A 343 28.98 -1.01 -22.67
N ASN A 344 28.85 -1.42 -21.41
CA ASN A 344 29.61 -0.81 -20.31
C ASN A 344 31.05 -1.37 -20.18
N SER A 345 31.32 -2.57 -20.70
CA SER A 345 32.67 -3.15 -20.73
C SER A 345 33.54 -2.52 -21.84
N ALA A 346 32.94 -2.07 -22.95
CA ALA A 346 33.66 -1.35 -24.00
C ALA A 346 34.00 0.11 -23.62
N GLN A 347 33.16 0.80 -22.84
CA GLN A 347 33.45 2.16 -22.37
C GLN A 347 34.45 2.22 -21.21
N GLY A 348 34.61 1.14 -20.43
CA GLY A 348 35.59 1.06 -19.35
C GLY A 348 37.04 0.82 -19.80
N MET A 349 37.25 0.31 -21.02
CA MET A 349 38.60 0.01 -21.54
C MET A 349 39.20 1.16 -22.38
N SER A 350 38.39 2.14 -22.81
CA SER A 350 38.87 3.28 -23.61
C SER A 350 39.55 4.39 -22.79
N ASN A 351 39.39 4.42 -21.46
CA ASN A 351 39.88 5.51 -20.59
C ASN A 351 41.19 5.19 -19.84
N LYS A 352 41.97 4.19 -20.29
CA LYS A 352 43.25 3.80 -19.65
C LYS A 352 44.49 3.99 -20.52
N ARG A 353 44.42 4.82 -21.57
CA ARG A 353 45.62 5.39 -22.21
C ARG A 353 45.64 6.88 -21.86
N TRP A 354 46.84 7.42 -21.70
CA TRP A 354 47.17 8.78 -21.24
C TRP A 354 47.34 8.93 -19.73
N GLU A 355 48.49 8.44 -19.24
CA GLU A 355 49.35 9.16 -18.28
C GLU A 355 50.68 8.39 -18.17
N VAL A 356 51.62 8.71 -19.07
CA VAL A 356 53.06 8.47 -18.93
C VAL A 356 53.75 9.76 -19.37
N THR A 357 54.74 10.16 -18.59
CA THR A 357 55.64 11.34 -18.62
C THR A 357 55.15 12.59 -17.92
#